data_AF-A0A4Y9FDA6-F1
#
_entry.id   AF-A0A4Y9FDA6-F1
#
_cell.length_a   1.000
_cell.length_b   1.000
_cell.length_c   1.000
_cell.angle_alpha   90.00
_cell.angle_beta   90.00
_cell.angle_gamma   90.00
#
_symmetry.space_group_name_H-M   'P 1'
#
loop_
_entity.id
_entity.type
_entity.pdbx_description
1 polymer ?
#
loop_
_entity_poly.entity_id
_entity_poly.type
_entity_poly.pdbx_seq_one_letter_code
_entity_poly.pdbx_strand_id
1 'polypeptide(L)'
;MKKWLIAVLALALAGYAQVNFPSEGDLDGNIEELWDDNHDQAAVKEKVRVVIPPRYALHLTEDEWNLNLNNPPEAPGPYTFNPQNPQPPAEGCYLVPKAVKTPSDLIQYALSGGVFRPIGAYPAAKDYNGDGKLSDDEKGTLICVNQKVLQKFSNDPDGWQLSVSVTGTPNSGFGYFGLADLINQVPMGGFYTNSLPYGPVVVASDDAPTGGWLDDLIVEAFWFDGSELDGTYTLDVTFTLAGL
;
A
#
# COMPACT_ATOMS: atom_id res chain seq x y z
N MET A 1 23.24 31.03 -20.26
CA MET A 1 23.24 29.80 -19.41
C MET A 1 23.42 30.06 -17.91
N LYS A 2 24.06 31.15 -17.45
CA LYS A 2 24.24 31.44 -16.00
C LYS A 2 23.02 32.03 -15.25
N LYS A 3 22.05 32.66 -15.93
CA LYS A 3 20.89 33.32 -15.28
C LYS A 3 19.81 32.34 -14.79
N TRP A 4 19.72 31.16 -15.40
CA TRP A 4 18.73 30.13 -15.05
C TRP A 4 19.18 29.24 -13.88
N LEU A 5 20.49 29.14 -13.65
CA LEU A 5 21.05 28.40 -12.51
C LEU A 5 20.83 29.11 -11.16
N ILE A 6 20.73 30.44 -11.14
CA ILE A 6 20.47 31.22 -9.91
C ILE A 6 19.00 31.09 -9.48
N ALA A 7 18.07 31.02 -10.44
CA ALA A 7 16.65 30.77 -10.14
C ALA A 7 16.42 29.37 -9.55
N VAL A 8 17.21 28.37 -9.98
CA VAL A 8 17.12 27.00 -9.46
C VAL A 8 17.81 26.87 -8.08
N LEU A 9 18.91 27.60 -7.82
CA LEU A 9 19.55 27.58 -6.49
C LEU A 9 18.73 28.30 -5.40
N ALA A 10 17.90 29.28 -5.76
CA ALA A 10 17.02 29.99 -4.82
C ALA A 10 15.89 29.10 -4.27
N LEU A 11 15.53 28.02 -4.97
CA LEU A 11 14.57 27.01 -4.48
C LEU A 11 15.17 26.05 -3.43
N ALA A 12 16.50 25.99 -3.28
CA ALA A 12 17.17 24.95 -2.50
C ALA A 12 17.78 25.44 -1.17
N LEU A 13 17.75 26.75 -0.86
CA LEU A 13 18.39 27.31 0.34
C LEU A 13 17.48 28.33 1.03
N ALA A 14 16.71 27.86 2.01
CA ALA A 14 16.18 28.71 3.08
C ALA A 14 16.71 28.19 4.42
N GLY A 15 18.01 28.38 4.65
CA GLY A 15 18.66 28.23 5.94
C GLY A 15 18.93 29.61 6.57
N TYR A 16 18.25 29.86 7.69
CA TYR A 16 18.45 30.82 8.79
C TYR A 16 19.25 32.13 8.58
N ALA A 17 18.56 33.25 8.82
CA ALA A 17 19.09 34.37 9.62
C ALA A 17 17.91 35.17 10.22
N GLN A 18 17.81 35.23 11.56
CA GLN A 18 16.91 36.19 12.22
C GLN A 18 17.57 37.58 12.17
N VAL A 19 17.07 38.43 11.29
CA VAL A 19 17.29 39.87 11.33
C VAL A 19 16.00 40.48 11.87
N ASN A 20 16.07 41.27 12.94
CA ASN A 20 14.92 42.02 13.44
C ASN A 20 14.53 43.07 12.39
N PHE A 21 13.44 42.80 11.66
CA PHE A 21 12.87 43.72 10.68
C PHE A 21 11.73 44.55 11.30
N PRO A 22 11.50 45.81 10.86
CA PRO A 22 10.45 46.70 11.38
C PRO A 22 9.02 46.16 11.10
N SER A 23 7.97 46.88 11.51
CA SER A 23 6.56 46.43 11.61
C SER A 23 5.91 45.89 10.31
N GLU A 24 4.85 45.11 10.51
CA GLU A 24 4.06 44.31 9.55
C GLU A 24 3.71 45.04 8.24
N GLY A 25 3.83 44.35 7.11
CA GLY A 25 3.44 44.86 5.79
C GLY A 25 1.91 44.91 5.61
N ASP A 26 1.46 45.90 4.84
CA ASP A 26 0.07 46.29 4.64
C ASP A 26 -0.75 45.23 3.84
N LEU A 27 -2.04 45.09 4.19
CA LEU A 27 -3.04 44.27 3.48
C LEU A 27 -4.13 45.12 2.82
N ASP A 28 -4.07 46.45 2.94
CA ASP A 28 -5.13 47.35 2.49
C ASP A 28 -5.14 47.62 0.97
N GLY A 29 -4.11 47.17 0.24
CA GLY A 29 -4.00 47.30 -1.21
C GLY A 29 -3.29 48.58 -1.69
N ASN A 30 -2.73 49.39 -0.78
CA ASN A 30 -1.89 50.53 -1.14
C ASN A 30 -0.46 50.10 -1.47
N ILE A 31 0.10 50.69 -2.53
CA ILE A 31 1.49 50.45 -2.94
C ILE A 31 2.40 51.26 -2.01
N GLU A 32 3.28 50.59 -1.27
CA GLU A 32 4.32 51.24 -0.47
C GLU A 32 5.42 51.75 -1.42
N GLU A 33 5.51 53.07 -1.59
CA GLU A 33 6.59 53.73 -2.32
C GLU A 33 7.47 54.50 -1.33
N LEU A 34 8.75 54.12 -1.24
CA LEU A 34 9.73 54.78 -0.40
C LEU A 34 10.88 55.33 -1.24
N TRP A 35 11.23 56.59 -0.98
CA TRP A 35 12.37 57.28 -1.60
C TRP A 35 13.30 57.79 -0.49
N ASP A 36 14.59 57.52 -0.62
CA ASP A 36 15.62 57.96 0.33
C ASP A 36 16.40 59.16 -0.22
N ASP A 37 16.20 60.32 0.40
CA ASP A 37 16.83 61.58 0.01
C ASP A 37 18.28 61.72 0.51
N ASN A 38 18.71 60.87 1.45
CA ASN A 38 20.05 60.92 2.07
C ASN A 38 21.03 59.88 1.53
N HIS A 39 20.65 59.08 0.52
CA HIS A 39 21.50 58.11 -0.19
C HIS A 39 22.05 56.93 0.66
N ASP A 40 21.38 56.56 1.75
CA ASP A 40 21.79 55.47 2.65
C ASP A 40 21.11 54.12 2.31
N GLN A 41 19.78 54.06 2.20
CA GLN A 41 18.98 52.90 1.74
C GLN A 41 17.45 53.17 1.72
N ALA A 42 16.71 52.47 0.84
CA ALA A 42 15.26 52.32 0.89
C ALA A 42 14.84 50.85 0.69
N ALA A 43 13.80 50.38 1.39
CA ALA A 43 13.29 49.01 1.27
C ALA A 43 11.76 48.96 1.50
N VAL A 44 11.04 48.24 0.63
CA VAL A 44 9.57 48.03 0.71
C VAL A 44 9.25 46.57 1.07
N LYS A 45 8.04 46.31 1.57
CA LYS A 45 7.58 44.95 1.88
C LYS A 45 6.39 44.52 1.04
N GLU A 46 6.37 43.25 0.65
CA GLU A 46 5.23 42.61 0.00
C GLU A 46 4.60 41.58 0.95
N LYS A 47 3.27 41.45 0.91
CA LYS A 47 2.54 40.35 1.56
C LYS A 47 1.96 39.42 0.50
N VAL A 48 2.55 38.23 0.37
CA VAL A 48 2.08 37.19 -0.55
C VAL A 48 1.06 36.29 0.16
N ARG A 49 -0.14 36.14 -0.40
CA ARG A 49 -1.17 35.22 0.10
C ARG A 49 -1.29 34.01 -0.81
N VAL A 50 -1.14 32.82 -0.24
CA VAL A 50 -1.37 31.53 -0.92
C VAL A 50 -2.50 30.79 -0.22
N VAL A 51 -3.45 30.26 -0.99
CA VAL A 51 -4.52 29.39 -0.49
C VAL A 51 -4.30 27.99 -1.03
N ILE A 52 -4.04 27.04 -0.14
CA ILE A 52 -3.85 25.61 -0.46
C ILE A 52 -5.03 24.85 0.14
N PRO A 53 -5.94 24.28 -0.66
CA PRO A 53 -7.05 23.49 -0.14
C PRO A 53 -6.59 22.07 0.23
N PRO A 54 -7.34 21.36 1.11
CA PRO A 54 -7.13 19.93 1.32
C PRO A 54 -7.46 19.15 0.05
N ARG A 55 -6.65 18.13 -0.21
CA ARG A 55 -6.68 17.27 -1.38
C ARG A 55 -6.27 15.87 -0.96
N TYR A 56 -7.02 14.90 -1.42
CA TYR A 56 -6.73 13.47 -1.31
C TYR A 56 -6.67 12.90 -2.71
N ALA A 57 -5.68 12.08 -3.00
CA ALA A 57 -5.58 11.39 -4.27
C ALA A 57 -5.13 9.95 -4.07
N LEU A 58 -5.68 9.06 -4.90
CA LEU A 58 -5.33 7.66 -4.98
C LEU A 58 -5.07 7.29 -6.43
N HIS A 59 -4.06 6.47 -6.65
CA HIS A 59 -3.80 5.84 -7.93
C HIS A 59 -3.39 4.38 -7.70
N LEU A 60 -4.11 3.45 -8.33
CA LEU A 60 -3.79 2.04 -8.29
C LEU A 60 -3.13 1.64 -9.61
N THR A 61 -1.99 0.98 -9.54
CA THR A 61 -1.20 0.59 -10.72
C THR A 61 -1.84 -0.53 -11.54
N GLU A 62 -2.65 -1.39 -10.91
CA GLU A 62 -3.37 -2.48 -11.55
C GLU A 62 -4.78 -2.60 -10.98
N ASP A 63 -5.80 -2.59 -11.83
CA ASP A 63 -7.21 -2.54 -11.44
C ASP A 63 -7.93 -3.90 -11.50
N GLU A 64 -7.27 -4.95 -11.99
CA GLU A 64 -7.85 -6.30 -12.10
C GLU A 64 -6.86 -7.39 -11.67
N TRP A 65 -7.36 -8.43 -11.01
CA TRP A 65 -6.62 -9.68 -10.80
C TRP A 65 -7.48 -10.87 -11.23
N ASN A 66 -7.10 -11.53 -12.33
CA ASN A 66 -7.82 -12.68 -12.88
C ASN A 66 -7.15 -13.99 -12.48
N LEU A 67 -7.55 -14.55 -11.33
CA LEU A 67 -7.05 -15.83 -10.84
C LEU A 67 -7.87 -17.01 -11.40
N ASN A 68 -7.30 -17.74 -12.37
CA ASN A 68 -7.92 -18.93 -12.94
C ASN A 68 -7.30 -20.22 -12.38
N LEU A 69 -8.04 -20.92 -11.52
CA LEU A 69 -7.58 -22.18 -10.91
C LEU A 69 -7.54 -23.38 -11.86
N ASN A 70 -8.01 -23.27 -13.10
CA ASN A 70 -7.73 -24.27 -14.13
C ASN A 70 -6.27 -24.22 -14.62
N ASN A 71 -5.60 -23.08 -14.42
CA ASN A 71 -4.20 -22.87 -14.76
C ASN A 71 -3.60 -21.86 -13.76
N PRO A 72 -3.47 -22.25 -12.48
CA PRO A 72 -3.02 -21.31 -11.45
C PRO A 72 -1.56 -20.93 -11.71
N PRO A 73 -1.20 -19.64 -11.56
CA PRO A 73 0.15 -19.17 -11.84
C PRO A 73 1.14 -19.72 -10.81
N GLU A 74 2.04 -20.62 -11.19
CA GLU A 74 3.09 -21.11 -10.28
C GLU A 74 4.02 -19.96 -9.87
N ALA A 75 4.31 -19.82 -8.58
CA ALA A 75 5.26 -18.82 -8.09
C ALA A 75 6.68 -19.06 -8.65
N PRO A 76 7.51 -18.01 -8.84
CA PRO A 76 8.83 -18.15 -9.46
C PRO A 76 9.85 -18.92 -8.61
N GLY A 77 9.59 -19.09 -7.32
CA GLY A 77 10.47 -19.79 -6.39
C GLY A 77 9.86 -19.95 -5.00
N PRO A 78 10.42 -20.83 -4.16
CA PRO A 78 9.92 -21.05 -2.82
C PRO A 78 10.05 -19.80 -1.95
N TYR A 79 9.14 -19.68 -0.99
CA TYR A 79 9.16 -18.58 -0.04
C TYR A 79 9.26 -19.10 1.40
N THR A 80 10.09 -18.43 2.20
CA THR A 80 10.23 -18.64 3.63
C THR A 80 10.24 -17.26 4.29
N PHE A 81 9.33 -17.05 5.23
CA PHE A 81 9.25 -15.78 5.95
C PHE A 81 10.52 -15.56 6.77
N ASN A 82 11.14 -14.38 6.61
CA ASN A 82 12.30 -13.97 7.39
C ASN A 82 11.89 -12.81 8.32
N PRO A 83 11.77 -13.03 9.64
CA PRO A 83 11.37 -11.97 10.56
C PRO A 83 12.42 -10.85 10.70
N GLN A 84 13.70 -11.11 10.36
CA GLN A 84 14.76 -10.09 10.36
C GLN A 84 14.79 -9.25 9.09
N ASN A 85 14.12 -9.69 8.03
CA ASN A 85 13.95 -8.96 6.79
C ASN A 85 12.59 -9.34 6.19
N PRO A 86 11.49 -8.79 6.73
CA PRO A 86 10.15 -9.16 6.29
C PRO A 86 9.99 -8.72 4.84
N GLN A 87 9.78 -9.68 3.96
CA GLN A 87 9.45 -9.46 2.55
C GLN A 87 8.18 -10.24 2.28
N PRO A 88 7.23 -9.71 1.50
CA PRO A 88 6.11 -10.51 1.05
C PRO A 88 6.58 -11.61 0.08
N PRO A 89 5.85 -12.73 -0.01
CA PRO A 89 6.06 -13.72 -1.06
C PRO A 89 5.88 -13.10 -2.44
N ALA A 90 6.67 -13.55 -3.41
CA ALA A 90 6.50 -13.16 -4.81
C ALA A 90 5.10 -13.57 -5.32
N GLU A 91 4.67 -12.94 -6.40
CA GLU A 91 3.38 -13.27 -7.01
C GLU A 91 3.34 -14.71 -7.53
N GLY A 92 2.14 -15.28 -7.49
CA GLY A 92 1.87 -16.66 -7.88
C GLY A 92 1.39 -17.52 -6.73
N CYS A 93 1.25 -18.81 -7.01
CA CYS A 93 0.60 -19.77 -6.16
C CYS A 93 1.61 -20.72 -5.51
N TYR A 94 1.30 -21.03 -4.25
CA TYR A 94 2.10 -21.83 -3.35
C TYR A 94 1.25 -22.92 -2.72
N LEU A 95 1.87 -24.08 -2.53
CA LEU A 95 1.41 -25.15 -1.66
C LEU A 95 1.96 -24.92 -0.25
N VAL A 96 1.07 -24.98 0.73
CA VAL A 96 1.44 -25.23 2.14
C VAL A 96 0.91 -26.60 2.57
N PRO A 97 1.66 -27.34 3.42
CA PRO A 97 1.29 -28.70 3.80
C PRO A 97 -0.11 -28.82 4.40
N LYS A 98 -0.75 -29.97 4.24
CA LYS A 98 -2.10 -30.31 4.76
C LYS A 98 -2.30 -30.04 6.26
N ALA A 99 -1.22 -29.99 7.04
CA ALA A 99 -1.29 -29.63 8.45
C ALA A 99 -1.74 -28.17 8.68
N VAL A 100 -1.58 -27.29 7.69
CA VAL A 100 -1.94 -25.87 7.74
C VAL A 100 -3.39 -25.70 7.31
N LYS A 101 -4.31 -25.67 8.27
CA LYS A 101 -5.77 -25.71 8.00
C LYS A 101 -6.49 -24.40 8.28
N THR A 102 -5.89 -23.51 9.05
CA THR A 102 -6.51 -22.26 9.48
C THR A 102 -5.54 -21.10 9.30
N PRO A 103 -6.03 -19.84 9.13
CA PRO A 103 -5.18 -18.65 9.09
C PRO A 103 -4.14 -18.59 10.21
N SER A 104 -4.52 -19.01 11.43
CA SER A 104 -3.61 -19.13 12.57
C SER A 104 -2.49 -20.14 12.34
N ASP A 105 -2.79 -21.32 11.78
CA ASP A 105 -1.78 -22.32 11.43
C ASP A 105 -0.79 -21.79 10.40
N LEU A 106 -1.26 -21.00 9.43
CA LEU A 106 -0.36 -20.40 8.42
C LEU A 106 0.58 -19.40 9.04
N ILE A 107 0.08 -18.53 9.93
CA ILE A 107 0.92 -17.58 10.65
C ILE A 107 2.00 -18.35 11.42
N GLN A 108 1.62 -19.39 12.16
CA GLN A 108 2.58 -20.21 12.89
C GLN A 108 3.56 -20.96 11.97
N TYR A 109 3.06 -21.50 10.87
CA TYR A 109 3.89 -22.18 9.88
C TYR A 109 4.91 -21.23 9.25
N ALA A 110 4.52 -20.01 8.87
CA ALA A 110 5.43 -19.00 8.36
C ALA A 110 6.46 -18.57 9.43
N LEU A 111 6.01 -18.27 10.65
CA LEU A 111 6.89 -17.84 11.76
C LEU A 111 7.88 -18.91 12.21
N SER A 112 7.55 -20.19 12.02
CA SER A 112 8.43 -21.33 12.34
C SER A 112 9.41 -21.69 11.21
N GLY A 113 9.47 -20.89 10.14
CA GLY A 113 10.36 -21.13 9.00
C GLY A 113 9.80 -22.12 7.98
N GLY A 114 8.47 -22.29 7.95
CA GLY A 114 7.78 -23.07 6.94
C GLY A 114 8.08 -22.59 5.51
N VAL A 115 8.05 -23.53 4.57
CA VAL A 115 8.38 -23.28 3.16
C VAL A 115 7.10 -23.33 2.34
N PHE A 116 6.73 -22.19 1.77
CA PHE A 116 5.71 -22.11 0.73
C PHE A 116 6.34 -22.62 -0.56
N ARG A 117 5.88 -23.78 -1.04
CA ARG A 117 6.43 -24.43 -2.23
C ARG A 117 5.67 -23.95 -3.46
N PRO A 118 6.31 -23.53 -4.56
CA PRO A 118 5.59 -23.13 -5.76
C PRO A 118 4.72 -24.27 -6.29
N ILE A 119 3.51 -23.94 -6.73
CA ILE A 119 2.63 -24.93 -7.37
C ILE A 119 1.73 -24.28 -8.44
N GLY A 120 1.76 -24.86 -9.64
CA GLY A 120 0.85 -24.53 -10.74
C GLY A 120 -0.33 -25.50 -10.88
N ALA A 121 -0.84 -26.04 -9.77
CA ALA A 121 -1.94 -27.01 -9.78
C ALA A 121 -3.00 -26.72 -8.69
N TYR A 122 -4.26 -26.97 -9.03
CA TYR A 122 -5.40 -26.94 -8.12
C TYR A 122 -6.25 -28.23 -8.30
N PRO A 123 -6.59 -28.97 -7.23
CA PRO A 123 -6.16 -28.75 -5.85
C PRO A 123 -4.64 -28.85 -5.70
N ALA A 124 -4.09 -28.17 -4.68
CA ALA A 124 -2.64 -28.12 -4.47
C ALA A 124 -2.11 -29.49 -4.04
N ALA A 125 -1.63 -30.26 -5.01
CA ALA A 125 -0.99 -31.55 -4.80
C ALA A 125 0.03 -31.85 -5.91
N LYS A 126 1.20 -32.36 -5.53
CA LYS A 126 2.25 -32.76 -6.46
C LYS A 126 3.12 -33.84 -5.82
N ASP A 127 3.21 -34.99 -6.48
CA ASP A 127 4.15 -36.06 -6.13
C ASP A 127 5.56 -35.59 -6.50
N TYR A 128 6.29 -35.05 -5.53
CA TYR A 128 7.62 -34.47 -5.76
C TYR A 128 8.69 -35.54 -5.83
N ASN A 129 8.47 -36.71 -5.22
CA ASN A 129 9.45 -37.79 -5.14
C ASN A 129 9.23 -38.90 -6.19
N GLY A 130 8.09 -38.91 -6.88
CA GLY A 130 7.73 -39.85 -7.94
C GLY A 130 7.39 -41.26 -7.45
N ASP A 131 7.02 -41.43 -6.18
CA ASP A 131 6.71 -42.74 -5.59
C ASP A 131 5.27 -43.21 -5.85
N GLY A 132 4.46 -42.38 -6.51
CA GLY A 132 3.08 -42.65 -6.87
C GLY A 132 2.09 -42.42 -5.73
N LYS A 133 2.51 -41.81 -4.62
CA LYS A 133 1.66 -41.42 -3.49
C LYS A 133 1.83 -39.94 -3.21
N LEU A 134 0.86 -39.38 -2.48
CA LEU A 134 0.95 -38.02 -1.97
C LEU A 134 1.09 -38.08 -0.45
N SER A 135 2.26 -37.72 0.06
CA SER A 135 2.47 -37.48 1.48
C SER A 135 1.65 -36.28 1.97
N ASP A 136 1.69 -35.98 3.28
CA ASP A 136 1.02 -34.81 3.84
C ASP A 136 1.78 -33.48 3.59
N ASP A 137 3.03 -33.52 3.12
CA ASP A 137 3.78 -32.32 2.67
C ASP A 137 3.72 -32.09 1.15
N GLU A 138 3.17 -33.05 0.41
CA GLU A 138 2.97 -33.01 -1.04
C GLU A 138 1.56 -32.58 -1.45
N LYS A 139 0.68 -32.34 -0.49
CA LYS A 139 -0.70 -31.86 -0.69
C LYS A 139 -1.11 -30.94 0.46
N GLY A 140 -2.06 -30.04 0.20
CA GLY A 140 -2.58 -29.16 1.23
C GLY A 140 -3.28 -27.94 0.68
N THR A 141 -3.08 -26.81 1.35
CA THR A 141 -3.76 -25.55 1.05
C THR A 141 -3.01 -24.84 -0.08
N LEU A 142 -3.78 -24.32 -1.04
CA LEU A 142 -3.27 -23.43 -2.08
C LEU A 142 -3.34 -21.98 -1.59
N ILE A 143 -2.24 -21.24 -1.71
CA ILE A 143 -2.19 -19.81 -1.44
C ILE A 143 -1.72 -19.11 -2.71
N CYS A 144 -2.52 -18.22 -3.28
CA CYS A 144 -2.15 -17.43 -4.44
C CYS A 144 -2.00 -15.97 -4.04
N VAL A 145 -0.88 -15.36 -4.40
CA VAL A 145 -0.50 -14.00 -4.00
C VAL A 145 -0.46 -13.10 -5.23
N ASN A 146 -0.94 -11.88 -5.05
CA ASN A 146 -0.86 -10.79 -6.01
C ASN A 146 -0.33 -9.54 -5.30
N GLN A 147 0.49 -8.73 -5.97
CA GLN A 147 1.06 -7.51 -5.43
C GLN A 147 0.71 -6.33 -6.32
N LYS A 148 0.39 -5.18 -5.71
CA LYS A 148 0.07 -3.96 -6.45
C LYS A 148 0.66 -2.76 -5.76
N VAL A 149 0.96 -1.71 -6.51
CA VAL A 149 1.32 -0.41 -5.93
C VAL A 149 0.10 0.49 -5.86
N LEU A 150 -0.22 0.95 -4.65
CA LEU A 150 -1.21 2.00 -4.40
C LEU A 150 -0.46 3.28 -4.05
N GLN A 151 -0.61 4.30 -4.88
CA GLN A 151 -0.05 5.61 -4.62
C GLN A 151 -1.10 6.49 -3.94
N LYS A 152 -0.71 7.15 -2.85
CA LYS A 152 -1.60 8.00 -2.05
C LYS A 152 -0.99 9.38 -1.78
N PHE A 153 -1.85 10.38 -1.70
CA PHE A 153 -1.47 11.75 -1.33
C PHE A 153 -2.54 12.37 -0.43
N SER A 154 -2.12 13.00 0.66
CA SER A 154 -2.94 13.88 1.49
C SER A 154 -2.12 15.08 1.96
N ASN A 155 -2.65 16.29 1.80
CA ASN A 155 -2.09 17.50 2.41
C ASN A 155 -2.92 18.02 3.60
N ASP A 156 -3.76 17.18 4.17
CA ASP A 156 -4.57 17.51 5.33
C ASP A 156 -3.69 17.56 6.60
N PRO A 157 -3.64 18.70 7.32
CA PRO A 157 -2.85 18.82 8.55
C PRO A 157 -3.38 17.93 9.68
N ASP A 158 -4.65 17.52 9.65
CA ASP A 158 -5.24 16.68 10.69
C ASP A 158 -4.97 15.18 10.43
N GLY A 159 -4.37 14.85 9.28
CA GLY A 159 -3.94 13.50 8.92
C GLY A 159 -4.83 12.82 7.89
N TRP A 160 -4.67 11.51 7.74
CA TRP A 160 -5.41 10.71 6.77
C TRP A 160 -5.60 9.27 7.23
N GLN A 161 -6.61 8.61 6.66
CA GLN A 161 -6.82 7.17 6.79
C GLN A 161 -7.11 6.53 5.42
N LEU A 162 -6.49 5.40 5.18
CA LEU A 162 -6.76 4.49 4.08
C LEU A 162 -7.62 3.33 4.60
N SER A 163 -8.85 3.22 4.08
CA SER A 163 -9.78 2.14 4.38
C SER A 163 -10.04 1.27 3.15
N VAL A 164 -10.29 -0.02 3.39
CA VAL A 164 -10.65 -0.99 2.36
C VAL A 164 -11.99 -1.63 2.68
N SER A 165 -12.87 -1.68 1.68
CA SER A 165 -14.11 -2.47 1.71
C SER A 165 -14.09 -3.47 0.57
N VAL A 166 -14.66 -4.66 0.81
CA VAL A 166 -14.77 -5.71 -0.19
C VAL A 166 -16.23 -6.11 -0.33
N THR A 167 -16.72 -6.08 -1.57
CA THR A 167 -18.02 -6.63 -1.94
C THR A 167 -17.83 -7.68 -3.03
N GLY A 168 -18.89 -8.37 -3.43
CA GLY A 168 -18.76 -9.35 -4.50
C GLY A 168 -19.88 -10.36 -4.57
N THR A 169 -19.81 -11.19 -5.60
CA THR A 169 -20.78 -12.25 -5.88
C THR A 169 -20.10 -13.51 -6.43
N PRO A 170 -20.48 -14.72 -5.98
CA PRO A 170 -21.25 -15.00 -4.77
C PRO A 170 -20.61 -14.45 -3.49
N ASN A 171 -21.40 -14.29 -2.43
CA ASN A 171 -20.95 -13.59 -1.21
C ASN A 171 -20.17 -14.48 -0.22
N SER A 172 -20.02 -15.77 -0.48
CA SER A 172 -19.22 -16.71 0.32
C SER A 172 -18.90 -17.95 -0.51
N GLY A 173 -17.99 -18.79 -0.01
CA GLY A 173 -17.57 -20.02 -0.67
C GLY A 173 -16.39 -19.85 -1.63
N PHE A 174 -15.77 -18.68 -1.70
CA PHE A 174 -14.56 -18.42 -2.51
C PHE A 174 -13.25 -18.82 -1.80
N GLY A 175 -13.32 -19.53 -0.67
CA GLY A 175 -12.19 -19.68 0.25
C GLY A 175 -12.02 -18.41 1.10
N TYR A 176 -10.78 -17.99 1.35
CA TYR A 176 -10.49 -16.72 2.03
C TYR A 176 -9.76 -15.76 1.10
N PHE A 177 -10.16 -14.49 1.15
CA PHE A 177 -9.46 -13.36 0.57
C PHE A 177 -8.78 -12.57 1.69
N GLY A 178 -7.51 -12.27 1.53
CA GLY A 178 -6.73 -11.43 2.43
C GLY A 178 -6.12 -10.25 1.70
N LEU A 179 -5.97 -9.14 2.42
CA LEU A 179 -5.30 -7.94 1.94
C LEU A 179 -4.48 -7.33 3.07
N ALA A 180 -3.27 -6.89 2.76
CA ALA A 180 -2.41 -6.13 3.65
C ALA A 180 -1.81 -4.91 2.94
N ASP A 181 -1.69 -3.81 3.67
CA ASP A 181 -0.94 -2.62 3.26
C ASP A 181 0.46 -2.66 3.88
N LEU A 182 1.50 -2.60 3.06
CA LEU A 182 2.90 -2.67 3.49
C LEU A 182 3.63 -1.35 3.19
N ILE A 183 4.19 -0.75 4.24
CA ILE A 183 5.12 0.38 4.12
C ILE A 183 6.52 -0.16 4.41
N ASN A 184 7.46 0.03 3.45
CA ASN A 184 8.81 -0.55 3.54
C ASN A 184 8.81 -2.05 3.88
N GLN A 185 7.88 -2.80 3.26
CA GLN A 185 7.69 -4.25 3.44
C GLN A 185 7.23 -4.68 4.83
N VAL A 186 6.83 -3.74 5.70
CA VAL A 186 6.23 -4.02 7.00
C VAL A 186 4.72 -3.81 6.92
N PRO A 187 3.89 -4.81 7.30
CA PRO A 187 2.44 -4.64 7.32
C PRO A 187 2.03 -3.56 8.32
N MET A 188 1.31 -2.54 7.84
CA MET A 188 0.72 -1.48 8.67
C MET A 188 -0.68 -1.87 9.16
N GLY A 189 -1.38 -2.66 8.36
CA GLY A 189 -2.71 -3.16 8.65
C GLY A 189 -3.14 -4.14 7.57
N GLY A 190 -4.21 -4.87 7.85
CA GLY A 190 -4.73 -5.87 6.92
C GLY A 190 -5.87 -6.66 7.51
N PHE A 191 -6.46 -7.51 6.69
CA PHE A 191 -7.55 -8.38 7.08
C PHE A 191 -7.58 -9.64 6.22
N TYR A 192 -8.42 -10.58 6.63
CA TYR A 192 -8.87 -11.68 5.79
C TYR A 192 -10.35 -11.91 6.01
N THR A 193 -11.05 -12.38 4.98
CA THR A 193 -12.49 -12.70 5.02
C THR A 193 -12.82 -13.86 4.09
N ASN A 194 -13.86 -14.62 4.43
CA ASN A 194 -14.50 -15.63 3.57
C ASN A 194 -15.98 -15.31 3.31
N SER A 195 -16.41 -14.10 3.68
CA SER A 195 -17.78 -13.63 3.51
C SER A 195 -17.84 -12.15 3.14
N LEU A 196 -18.82 -11.81 2.31
CA LEU A 196 -19.01 -10.48 1.74
C LEU A 196 -20.43 -9.96 2.05
N PRO A 197 -20.62 -8.65 2.21
CA PRO A 197 -19.59 -7.61 2.19
C PRO A 197 -18.69 -7.66 3.44
N TYR A 198 -17.49 -7.10 3.34
CA TYR A 198 -16.55 -6.96 4.44
C TYR A 198 -15.93 -5.57 4.47
N GLY A 199 -15.66 -5.04 5.67
CA GLY A 199 -15.16 -3.68 5.88
C GLY A 199 -16.26 -2.61 6.01
N PRO A 200 -15.89 -1.32 6.03
CA PRO A 200 -14.54 -0.79 5.82
C PRO A 200 -13.56 -1.18 6.94
N VAL A 201 -12.32 -1.50 6.58
CA VAL A 201 -11.20 -1.73 7.50
C VAL A 201 -10.11 -0.71 7.22
N VAL A 202 -9.68 0.03 8.26
CA VAL A 202 -8.51 0.91 8.17
C VAL A 202 -7.25 0.04 8.07
N VAL A 203 -6.49 0.22 6.98
CA VAL A 203 -5.26 -0.55 6.71
C VAL A 203 -4.00 0.31 6.86
N ALA A 204 -4.14 1.64 6.80
CA ALA A 204 -3.10 2.58 7.20
C ALA A 204 -3.70 3.95 7.56
N SER A 205 -2.97 4.70 8.37
CA SER A 205 -3.32 6.07 8.76
C SER A 205 -2.09 6.81 9.28
N ASP A 206 -2.13 8.13 9.24
CA ASP A 206 -1.15 9.00 9.88
C ASP A 206 -1.85 10.26 10.40
N ASP A 207 -1.31 10.88 11.46
CA ASP A 207 -1.83 12.13 12.06
C ASP A 207 -1.19 13.38 11.43
N ALA A 208 -0.53 13.21 10.28
CA ALA A 208 0.13 14.25 9.51
C ALA A 208 -0.12 14.09 8.00
N PRO A 209 0.14 15.16 7.20
CA PRO A 209 0.19 15.05 5.75
C PRO A 209 1.14 13.95 5.27
N THR A 210 0.90 13.40 4.08
CA THR A 210 1.79 12.40 3.48
C THR A 210 3.18 12.93 3.13
N GLY A 211 3.39 14.26 3.16
CA GLY A 211 4.66 14.90 2.83
C GLY A 211 5.05 14.79 1.34
N GLY A 212 4.13 14.37 0.48
CA GLY A 212 4.37 14.01 -0.91
C GLY A 212 3.48 12.84 -1.34
N TRP A 213 3.80 12.22 -2.47
CA TRP A 213 3.19 10.93 -2.83
C TRP A 213 3.87 9.82 -2.06
N LEU A 214 3.08 8.92 -1.49
CA LEU A 214 3.54 7.67 -0.91
C LEU A 214 3.16 6.52 -1.85
N ASP A 215 4.09 5.58 -2.02
CA ASP A 215 3.90 4.38 -2.83
C ASP A 215 3.87 3.18 -1.89
N ASP A 216 2.67 2.65 -1.64
CA ASP A 216 2.52 1.47 -0.79
C ASP A 216 2.44 0.20 -1.61
N LEU A 217 2.97 -0.88 -1.05
CA LEU A 217 2.81 -2.21 -1.60
C LEU A 217 1.57 -2.86 -0.98
N ILE A 218 0.53 -3.03 -1.78
CA ILE A 218 -0.64 -3.81 -1.41
C ILE A 218 -0.38 -5.27 -1.75
N VAL A 219 -0.55 -6.15 -0.77
CA VAL A 219 -0.46 -7.60 -0.96
C VAL A 219 -1.85 -8.19 -0.81
N GLU A 220 -2.34 -8.80 -1.88
CA GLU A 220 -3.59 -9.55 -1.94
C GLU A 220 -3.29 -11.05 -1.94
N ALA A 221 -4.10 -11.83 -1.26
CA ALA A 221 -3.95 -13.28 -1.27
C ALA A 221 -5.30 -13.99 -1.26
N PHE A 222 -5.41 -15.05 -2.06
CA PHE A 222 -6.43 -16.07 -1.87
C PHE A 222 -5.85 -17.29 -1.19
N TRP A 223 -6.67 -17.89 -0.33
CA TRP A 223 -6.41 -19.14 0.35
C TRP A 223 -7.53 -20.12 0.03
N PHE A 224 -7.15 -21.31 -0.44
CA PHE A 224 -8.04 -22.42 -0.76
C PHE A 224 -7.61 -23.67 0.03
N ASP A 225 -8.36 -23.99 1.08
CA ASP A 225 -8.13 -25.18 1.94
C ASP A 225 -9.04 -26.36 1.60
N GLY A 226 -9.82 -26.25 0.52
CA GLY A 226 -10.83 -27.23 0.14
C GLY A 226 -12.21 -26.96 0.76
N SER A 227 -12.40 -25.83 1.45
CA SER A 227 -13.73 -25.37 1.90
C SER A 227 -14.45 -24.50 0.87
N GLU A 228 -13.73 -24.02 -0.15
CA GLU A 228 -14.29 -23.31 -1.29
C GLU A 228 -15.24 -24.21 -2.11
N LEU A 229 -16.19 -23.57 -2.80
CA LEU A 229 -17.16 -24.21 -3.68
C LEU A 229 -16.82 -23.89 -5.14
N ASP A 230 -17.25 -24.75 -6.06
CA ASP A 230 -17.05 -24.53 -7.47
C ASP A 230 -17.89 -23.36 -7.98
N GLY A 231 -17.28 -22.49 -8.80
CA GLY A 231 -17.96 -21.34 -9.37
C GLY A 231 -17.02 -20.25 -9.85
N THR A 232 -17.62 -19.15 -10.31
CA THR A 232 -16.91 -17.90 -10.59
C THR A 232 -17.26 -16.90 -9.52
N TYR A 233 -16.26 -16.27 -8.95
CA TYR A 233 -16.39 -15.26 -7.91
C TYR A 233 -15.78 -13.96 -8.42
N THR A 234 -16.53 -12.87 -8.26
CA THR A 234 -16.04 -11.52 -8.56
C THR A 234 -16.06 -10.74 -7.26
N LEU A 235 -14.89 -10.28 -6.83
CA LEU A 235 -14.72 -9.42 -5.66
C LEU A 235 -14.41 -8.01 -6.15
N ASP A 236 -15.17 -7.04 -5.64
CA ASP A 236 -14.92 -5.61 -5.85
C ASP A 236 -14.23 -5.05 -4.60
N VAL A 237 -12.95 -4.71 -4.74
CA VAL A 237 -12.12 -4.13 -3.67
C VAL A 237 -12.09 -2.63 -3.83
N THR A 238 -12.60 -1.90 -2.85
CA THR A 238 -12.67 -0.43 -2.85
C THR A 238 -11.70 0.14 -1.83
N PHE A 239 -10.69 0.88 -2.30
CA PHE A 239 -9.79 1.69 -1.48
C PHE A 239 -10.37 3.10 -1.32
N THR A 240 -10.42 3.60 -0.08
CA THR A 240 -10.90 4.95 0.24
C THR A 240 -9.87 5.68 1.08
N LEU A 241 -9.41 6.83 0.59
CA LEU A 241 -8.56 7.77 1.34
C LEU A 241 -9.40 8.95 1.81
N ALA A 242 -9.36 9.23 3.10
CA ALA A 242 -10.11 10.33 3.72
C ALA A 242 -9.23 11.07 4.76
N GLY A 243 -9.55 12.33 5.01
CA GLY A 243 -9.00 13.09 6.14
C GLY A 243 -9.55 12.59 7.48
N LEU A 244 -8.83 12.89 8.56
CA LEU A 244 -9.21 12.56 9.93
C LEU A 244 -10.05 13.65 10.60
#